data_AF-A0A498SMD4-F1
#
_entry.id   AF-A0A498SMD4-F1
#
_cell.length_a   1.000
_cell.length_b   1.000
_cell.length_c   1.000
_cell.angle_alpha   90.00
_cell.angle_beta   90.00
_cell.angle_gamma   90.00
#
_symmetry.space_group_name_H-M   'P 1'
#
loop_
_entity.id
_entity.type
_entity.pdbx_description
1 polymer ?
#
loop_
_entity_poly.entity_id
_entity_poly.type
_entity_poly.pdbx_seq_one_letter_code
_entity_poly.pdbx_strand_id
1 'polypeptide(L)'
;MGFYAEWPLIEFVPLNTAQSSLSVFSKKTGDNVAELLLHEIGENLNGRMCLKIDTEEQFSWVLQVLSYALTLSHSTNKEHEAFCVAVRAYCTWLNALSKGTVVTHLPSPMKRDPGNYICILLDSLRTLFVRKNSGSEIGVSAIQQAHEIENVLRTVVHSLLNCDGKHKDIIWPAVLKFLLNATDLLLSGQTCVGWLYIVEFCLEIG
;
A
#
# COMPACT_ATOMS: atom_id res chain seq x y z
N MET A 1 10.12 39.56 8.47
CA MET A 1 9.28 38.47 9.02
C MET A 1 8.91 37.58 7.86
N GLY A 2 9.30 36.32 7.95
CA GLY A 2 9.74 35.51 6.82
C GLY A 2 8.65 34.79 6.02
N PHE A 3 9.04 34.51 4.77
CA PHE A 3 8.41 33.79 3.65
C PHE A 3 7.85 32.38 3.93
N TYR A 4 7.51 32.02 5.17
CA TYR A 4 6.94 30.71 5.52
C TYR A 4 5.41 30.68 5.63
N ALA A 5 4.74 31.84 5.52
CA ALA A 5 3.31 31.96 5.81
C ALA A 5 2.36 31.47 4.68
N GLU A 6 2.88 31.10 3.51
CA GLU A 6 2.05 30.73 2.34
C GLU A 6 2.43 29.37 1.74
N TRP A 7 3.03 28.48 2.53
CA TRP A 7 3.07 27.08 2.10
C TRP A 7 1.67 26.51 2.25
N PRO A 8 1.02 26.05 1.16
CA PRO A 8 -0.27 25.38 1.29
C PRO A 8 -0.07 24.21 2.25
N LEU A 9 -0.87 24.17 3.31
CA LEU A 9 -0.90 23.04 4.23
C LEU A 9 -1.15 21.79 3.39
N ILE A 10 -0.22 20.85 3.41
CA ILE A 10 -0.38 19.58 2.72
C ILE A 10 -1.43 18.81 3.50
N GLU A 11 -2.70 18.96 3.08
CA GLU A 11 -3.79 18.17 3.64
C GLU A 11 -3.64 16.73 3.15
N PHE A 12 -3.31 15.88 4.11
CA PHE A 12 -3.34 14.46 3.91
C PHE A 12 -4.78 13.99 4.08
N VAL A 13 -5.28 13.24 3.09
CA VAL A 13 -6.58 12.58 3.21
C VAL A 13 -6.51 11.74 4.49
N PRO A 14 -7.47 11.88 5.42
CA PRO A 14 -7.48 11.05 6.61
C PRO A 14 -7.43 9.59 6.15
N LEU A 15 -6.71 8.74 6.88
CA LEU A 15 -6.73 7.29 6.72
C LEU A 15 -8.12 6.76 7.13
N ASN A 16 -9.15 7.29 6.50
CA ASN A 16 -10.48 6.78 6.64
C ASN A 16 -10.47 5.57 5.73
N THR A 17 -9.99 4.47 6.29
CA THR A 17 -10.19 3.10 5.85
C THR A 17 -11.51 3.08 5.13
N ALA A 18 -11.48 3.08 3.78
CA ALA A 18 -12.69 3.00 2.98
C ALA A 18 -13.49 1.86 3.61
N GLN A 19 -14.65 2.16 4.19
CA GLN A 19 -15.40 1.22 5.02
C GLN A 19 -15.60 -0.03 4.19
N SER A 20 -14.74 -1.03 4.40
CA SER A 20 -14.76 -2.22 3.59
C SER A 20 -16.12 -2.84 3.84
N SER A 21 -16.76 -3.37 2.80
CA SER A 21 -17.98 -4.15 3.02
C SER A 21 -17.77 -5.26 4.06
N LEU A 22 -16.53 -5.75 4.23
CA LEU A 22 -16.16 -6.74 5.24
C LEU A 22 -16.27 -6.21 6.68
N SER A 23 -16.14 -4.91 6.90
CA SER A 23 -16.29 -4.26 8.22
C SER A 23 -17.74 -4.19 8.71
N VAL A 24 -18.72 -4.43 7.84
CA VAL A 24 -20.15 -4.55 8.20
C VAL A 24 -20.43 -5.87 8.94
N PHE A 25 -19.60 -6.88 8.71
CA PHE A 25 -19.74 -8.20 9.34
C PHE A 25 -18.98 -8.27 10.66
N SER A 26 -19.20 -9.35 11.42
CA SER A 26 -18.41 -9.60 12.62
C SER A 26 -16.92 -9.70 12.28
N LYS A 27 -16.04 -9.23 13.17
CA LYS A 27 -14.58 -9.25 12.95
C LYS A 27 -14.09 -10.64 12.48
N LYS A 28 -14.53 -11.71 13.16
CA LYS A 28 -14.18 -13.09 12.80
C LYS A 28 -14.61 -13.46 11.38
N THR A 29 -15.80 -13.05 10.95
CA THR A 29 -16.30 -13.31 9.59
C THR A 29 -15.52 -12.51 8.56
N GLY A 30 -15.31 -11.22 8.81
CA GLY A 30 -14.55 -10.34 7.92
C GLY A 30 -13.12 -10.84 7.70
N ASP A 31 -12.43 -11.23 8.78
CA ASP A 31 -11.06 -11.74 8.74
C ASP A 31 -10.99 -13.05 7.94
N ASN A 32 -11.88 -14.02 8.22
CA ASN A 32 -11.93 -15.29 7.48
C ASN A 32 -12.21 -15.10 5.98
N VAL A 33 -13.14 -14.21 5.63
CA VAL A 33 -13.47 -13.93 4.22
C VAL A 33 -12.31 -13.23 3.53
N ALA A 34 -11.67 -12.27 4.19
CA ALA A 34 -10.48 -11.60 3.66
C ALA A 34 -9.34 -12.59 3.40
N GLU A 35 -9.08 -13.51 4.33
CA GLU A 35 -8.07 -14.56 4.16
C GLU A 35 -8.32 -15.42 2.90
N LEU A 36 -9.56 -15.92 2.71
CA LEU A 36 -9.91 -16.75 1.56
C LEU A 36 -9.76 -16.00 0.24
N LEU A 37 -10.26 -14.76 0.19
CA LEU A 37 -10.18 -13.93 -1.01
C LEU A 37 -8.74 -13.52 -1.34
N LEU A 38 -7.92 -13.25 -0.33
CA LEU A 38 -6.52 -12.90 -0.54
C LEU A 38 -5.69 -14.09 -0.95
N HIS A 39 -6.01 -15.30 -0.50
CA HIS A 39 -5.40 -16.51 -1.06
C HIS A 39 -5.66 -16.62 -2.57
N GLU A 40 -6.89 -16.40 -3.03
CA GLU A 40 -7.24 -16.40 -4.45
C GLU A 40 -6.53 -15.30 -5.25
N ILE A 41 -6.45 -14.08 -4.71
CA ILE A 41 -5.71 -12.97 -5.32
C ILE A 41 -4.22 -13.30 -5.36
N GLY A 42 -3.68 -13.94 -4.32
CA GLY A 42 -2.30 -14.40 -4.26
C GLY A 42 -1.98 -15.39 -5.37
N GLU A 43 -2.85 -16.38 -5.58
CA GLU A 43 -2.72 -17.36 -6.67
C GLU A 43 -2.88 -16.72 -8.04
N ASN A 44 -3.70 -15.66 -8.16
CA ASN A 44 -3.78 -14.88 -9.38
C ASN A 44 -2.48 -14.13 -9.70
N LEU A 45 -1.86 -13.47 -8.71
CA LEU A 45 -0.57 -12.79 -8.88
C LEU A 45 0.56 -13.77 -9.23
N ASN A 46 0.49 -15.00 -8.71
CA ASN A 46 1.42 -16.09 -9.01
C ASN A 46 1.20 -16.71 -10.42
N GLY A 47 0.19 -16.26 -11.17
CA GLY A 47 -0.17 -16.81 -12.48
C GLY A 47 -0.82 -18.20 -12.43
N ARG A 48 -1.17 -18.70 -11.23
CA ARG A 48 -1.83 -19.99 -11.02
C ARG A 48 -3.34 -19.90 -11.22
N MET A 49 -3.89 -18.69 -11.14
CA MET A 49 -5.29 -18.38 -11.42
C MET A 49 -5.42 -17.13 -12.30
N CYS A 50 -6.54 -16.99 -13.01
CA CYS A 50 -6.85 -15.80 -13.79
C CYS A 50 -8.14 -15.14 -13.29
N LEU A 51 -8.00 -14.17 -12.38
CA LEU A 51 -9.08 -13.27 -12.01
C LEU A 51 -9.29 -12.25 -13.14
N LYS A 52 -10.51 -12.23 -13.69
CA LYS A 52 -10.91 -11.24 -14.68
C LYS A 52 -11.56 -10.06 -13.97
N ILE A 53 -10.80 -8.98 -13.81
CA ILE A 53 -11.27 -7.72 -13.25
C ILE A 53 -11.47 -6.74 -14.41
N ASP A 54 -12.70 -6.69 -14.91
CA ASP A 54 -13.05 -5.97 -16.14
C ASP A 54 -13.80 -4.67 -15.87
N THR A 55 -14.55 -4.58 -14.77
CA THR A 55 -15.34 -3.39 -14.41
C THR A 55 -14.73 -2.60 -13.27
N GLU A 56 -15.06 -1.30 -13.22
CA GLU A 56 -14.62 -0.40 -12.14
C GLU A 56 -15.17 -0.84 -10.78
N GLU A 57 -16.39 -1.37 -10.75
CA GLU A 57 -17.04 -1.88 -9.54
C GLU A 57 -16.32 -3.12 -9.00
N GLN A 58 -15.95 -4.06 -9.87
CA GLN A 58 -15.18 -5.24 -9.51
C GLN A 58 -13.83 -4.84 -8.92
N PHE A 59 -13.14 -3.90 -9.56
CA PHE A 59 -11.84 -3.44 -9.09
C PHE A 59 -11.95 -2.68 -7.76
N SER A 60 -12.94 -1.80 -7.63
CA SER A 60 -13.23 -1.10 -6.37
C SER A 60 -13.50 -2.08 -5.22
N TRP A 61 -14.26 -3.15 -5.47
CA TRP A 61 -14.51 -4.17 -4.46
C TRP A 61 -13.23 -4.91 -4.05
N VAL A 62 -12.39 -5.29 -5.02
CA VAL A 62 -11.09 -5.91 -4.74
C VAL A 62 -10.19 -4.98 -3.92
N LEU A 63 -10.16 -3.68 -4.24
CA LEU A 63 -9.41 -2.68 -3.47
C LEU A 63 -9.92 -2.55 -2.02
N GLN A 64 -11.24 -2.68 -1.79
CA GLN A 64 -11.80 -2.70 -0.43
C GLN A 64 -11.38 -3.94 0.37
N VAL A 65 -11.28 -5.11 -0.27
CA VAL A 65 -10.81 -6.34 0.36
C VAL A 65 -9.32 -6.23 0.70
N LEU A 66 -8.51 -5.75 -0.24
CA LEU A 66 -7.08 -5.52 -0.02
C LEU A 66 -6.84 -4.48 1.08
N SER A 67 -7.59 -3.38 1.08
CA SER A 67 -7.50 -2.35 2.12
C SER A 67 -7.94 -2.88 3.49
N TYR A 68 -8.95 -3.75 3.55
CA TYR A 68 -9.31 -4.43 4.79
C TYR A 68 -8.18 -5.32 5.31
N ALA A 69 -7.53 -6.09 4.44
CA ALA A 69 -6.40 -6.93 4.81
C ALA A 69 -5.23 -6.12 5.40
N LEU A 70 -5.00 -4.90 4.89
CA LEU A 70 -4.03 -3.97 5.46
C LEU A 70 -4.37 -3.53 6.90
N THR A 71 -5.58 -3.79 7.40
CA THR A 71 -6.02 -3.47 8.77
C THR A 71 -6.06 -4.67 9.74
N LEU A 72 -5.79 -5.89 9.27
CA LEU A 72 -5.80 -7.12 10.09
C LEU A 72 -4.82 -7.09 11.26
N SER A 73 -5.06 -7.82 12.34
CA SER A 73 -4.21 -7.79 13.54
C SER A 73 -2.87 -8.50 13.43
N HIS A 74 -2.61 -9.24 12.34
CA HIS A 74 -1.41 -10.07 12.11
C HIS A 74 -1.08 -11.03 13.26
N SER A 75 -2.08 -11.39 14.07
CA SER A 75 -1.90 -12.24 15.24
C SER A 75 -1.79 -13.71 14.86
N THR A 76 -2.18 -14.04 13.62
CA THR A 76 -2.05 -15.38 13.05
C THR A 76 -1.16 -15.33 11.80
N ASN A 77 -0.51 -16.45 11.49
CA ASN A 77 0.29 -16.60 10.27
C ASN A 77 -0.55 -16.30 9.01
N LYS A 78 -1.82 -16.69 8.99
CA LYS A 78 -2.75 -16.44 7.88
C LYS A 78 -3.08 -14.96 7.69
N GLU A 79 -3.33 -14.23 8.78
CA GLU A 79 -3.55 -12.77 8.73
C GLU A 79 -2.30 -12.06 8.20
N HIS A 80 -1.11 -12.52 8.59
CA HIS A 80 0.16 -11.98 8.10
C HIS A 80 0.36 -12.30 6.61
N GLU A 81 0.09 -13.52 6.17
CA GLU A 81 0.15 -13.89 4.75
C GLU A 81 -0.81 -13.05 3.90
N ALA A 82 -2.06 -12.89 4.36
CA ALA A 82 -3.06 -12.05 3.71
C ALA A 82 -2.53 -10.61 3.57
N PHE A 83 -1.98 -10.05 4.65
CA PHE A 83 -1.35 -8.74 4.58
C PHE A 83 -0.23 -8.64 3.54
N CYS A 84 0.72 -9.58 3.53
CA CYS A 84 1.81 -9.59 2.56
C CYS A 84 1.31 -9.71 1.12
N VAL A 85 0.27 -10.52 0.89
CA VAL A 85 -0.39 -10.59 -0.42
C VAL A 85 -1.01 -9.26 -0.82
N ALA A 86 -1.64 -8.54 0.13
CA ALA A 86 -2.21 -7.24 -0.13
C ALA A 86 -1.14 -6.23 -0.56
N VAL A 87 -0.06 -6.11 0.21
CA VAL A 87 1.09 -5.26 -0.11
C VAL A 87 1.66 -5.62 -1.48
N ARG A 88 1.87 -6.91 -1.74
CA ARG A 88 2.38 -7.41 -3.02
C ARG A 88 1.45 -7.06 -4.19
N ALA A 89 0.13 -7.12 -4.01
CA ALA A 89 -0.84 -6.75 -5.05
C ALA A 89 -0.68 -5.27 -5.44
N TYR A 90 -0.67 -4.37 -4.46
CA TYR A 90 -0.47 -2.94 -4.67
C TYR A 90 0.87 -2.65 -5.37
N CYS A 91 1.96 -3.24 -4.88
CA CYS A 91 3.29 -3.11 -5.46
C CYS A 91 3.37 -3.63 -6.90
N THR A 92 2.77 -4.79 -7.18
CA THR A 92 2.76 -5.40 -8.54
C THR A 92 2.03 -4.49 -9.52
N TRP A 93 0.88 -3.93 -9.11
CA TRP A 93 0.10 -3.03 -9.94
C TRP A 93 0.79 -1.68 -10.14
N LEU A 94 1.44 -1.10 -9.12
CA LEU A 94 2.25 0.10 -9.29
C LEU A 94 3.41 -0.13 -10.27
N ASN A 95 4.13 -1.26 -10.15
CA ASN A 95 5.21 -1.62 -11.06
C ASN A 95 4.73 -1.85 -12.50
N ALA A 96 3.48 -2.29 -12.70
CA ALA A 96 2.89 -2.47 -14.02
C ALA A 96 2.82 -1.18 -14.85
N LEU A 97 2.91 -0.03 -14.20
CA LEU A 97 2.87 1.29 -14.83
C LEU A 97 4.26 1.81 -15.21
N SER A 98 5.31 1.05 -14.88
CA SER A 98 6.69 1.35 -15.26
C SER A 98 6.96 0.94 -16.71
N LYS A 99 7.86 1.67 -17.38
CA LYS A 99 8.29 1.40 -18.75
C LYS A 99 8.81 -0.04 -18.88
N GLY A 100 8.24 -0.78 -19.82
CA GLY A 100 8.73 -2.12 -20.19
C GLY A 100 8.18 -3.27 -19.36
N THR A 101 7.36 -3.02 -18.34
CA THR A 101 6.75 -4.09 -17.53
C THR A 101 5.42 -4.53 -18.15
N VAL A 102 5.40 -5.68 -18.83
CA VAL A 102 4.14 -6.30 -19.27
C VAL A 102 3.60 -7.15 -18.12
N VAL A 103 2.66 -6.61 -17.35
CA VAL A 103 1.98 -7.37 -16.29
C VAL A 103 0.73 -8.04 -16.88
N THR A 104 0.75 -9.36 -16.93
CA THR A 104 -0.35 -10.22 -17.44
C THR A 104 -1.65 -10.05 -16.65
N HIS A 105 -1.56 -9.68 -15.37
CA HIS A 105 -2.69 -9.61 -14.43
C HIS A 105 -3.11 -8.17 -14.08
N LEU A 106 -2.80 -7.20 -14.94
CA LEU A 106 -3.21 -5.81 -14.73
C LEU A 106 -4.72 -5.64 -14.97
N PRO A 107 -5.50 -5.16 -13.97
CA PRO A 107 -6.94 -4.93 -14.11
C PRO A 107 -7.30 -3.98 -15.25
N SER A 108 -8.40 -4.25 -15.96
CA SER A 108 -8.84 -3.45 -17.11
C SER A 108 -9.13 -1.98 -16.76
N PRO A 109 -9.74 -1.64 -15.60
CA PRO A 109 -9.93 -0.24 -15.20
C PRO A 109 -8.61 0.53 -15.08
N MET A 110 -7.58 -0.12 -14.56
CA MET A 110 -6.27 0.49 -14.36
C MET A 110 -5.52 0.72 -15.67
N LYS A 111 -5.76 -0.10 -16.70
CA LYS A 111 -5.26 0.13 -18.07
C LYS A 111 -5.91 1.36 -18.72
N ARG A 112 -7.17 1.65 -18.38
CA ARG A 112 -7.94 2.74 -18.97
C ARG A 112 -7.59 4.10 -18.36
N ASP A 113 -7.49 4.16 -17.03
CA ASP A 113 -7.16 5.38 -16.28
C ASP A 113 -6.18 5.11 -15.13
N PRO A 114 -4.88 4.92 -15.43
CA PRO A 114 -3.89 4.59 -14.40
C PRO A 114 -3.70 5.71 -13.38
N GLY A 115 -3.88 6.97 -13.79
CA GLY A 115 -3.61 8.14 -12.95
C GLY A 115 -4.49 8.20 -11.71
N ASN A 116 -5.79 7.97 -11.87
CA ASN A 116 -6.74 7.98 -10.76
C ASN A 116 -6.44 6.85 -9.74
N TYR A 117 -6.12 5.65 -10.23
CA TYR A 117 -5.87 4.51 -9.35
C TYR A 117 -4.53 4.59 -8.62
N ILE A 118 -3.48 5.19 -9.18
CA ILE A 118 -2.19 5.36 -8.49
C ILE A 118 -2.37 6.08 -7.15
N CYS A 119 -3.15 7.16 -7.13
CA CYS A 119 -3.45 7.89 -5.90
C CYS A 119 -4.13 6.98 -4.87
N ILE A 120 -5.07 6.13 -5.32
CA ILE A 120 -5.78 5.18 -4.44
C ILE A 120 -4.82 4.13 -3.89
N LEU A 121 -3.98 3.52 -4.73
CA LEU A 121 -3.01 2.50 -4.29
C LEU A 121 -2.03 3.07 -3.27
N LEU A 122 -1.47 4.26 -3.55
CA LEU A 122 -0.55 4.94 -2.65
C LEU A 122 -1.22 5.32 -1.33
N ASP A 123 -2.46 5.82 -1.37
CA ASP A 123 -3.19 6.19 -0.16
C ASP A 123 -3.48 4.97 0.73
N SER A 124 -3.88 3.84 0.13
CA SER A 124 -4.04 2.57 0.84
C SER A 124 -2.73 2.11 1.49
N LEU A 125 -1.59 2.22 0.81
CA LEU A 125 -0.28 1.82 1.36
C LEU A 125 0.16 2.68 2.56
N ARG A 126 -0.41 3.87 2.76
CA ARG A 126 -0.10 4.71 3.94
C ARG A 126 -0.48 4.04 5.26
N THR A 127 -1.46 3.13 5.25
CA THR A 127 -1.85 2.38 6.46
C THR A 127 -0.71 1.53 7.02
N LEU A 128 0.27 1.17 6.19
CA LEU A 128 1.47 0.43 6.61
C LEU A 128 2.37 1.22 7.55
N PHE A 129 2.33 2.54 7.49
CA PHE A 129 3.16 3.42 8.30
C PHE A 129 2.53 3.75 9.65
N VAL A 130 1.28 3.31 9.87
CA VAL A 130 0.62 3.40 11.17
C VAL A 130 0.93 2.15 12.00
N ARG A 131 1.32 2.36 13.26
CA ARG A 131 1.58 1.25 14.17
C ARG A 131 0.29 0.53 14.54
N LYS A 132 0.26 -0.78 14.31
CA LYS A 132 -0.72 -1.66 14.96
C LYS A 132 -0.20 -2.06 16.33
N ASN A 133 -0.89 -1.62 17.37
CA ASN A 133 -0.56 -1.99 18.74
C ASN A 133 -1.13 -3.39 19.03
N SER A 134 -0.38 -4.46 18.73
CA SER A 134 -0.69 -5.80 19.20
C SER A 134 0.01 -6.05 20.53
N GLY A 135 -0.77 -6.28 21.58
CA GLY A 135 -0.24 -6.66 22.89
C GLY A 135 0.59 -7.93 22.80
N SER A 136 1.72 -7.96 23.51
CA SER A 136 2.64 -9.08 23.77
C SER A 136 3.60 -9.59 22.67
N GLU A 137 3.36 -9.40 21.37
CA GLU A 137 4.28 -9.87 20.28
C GLU A 137 4.94 -8.72 19.48
N ILE A 138 5.34 -7.68 20.21
CA ILE A 138 5.74 -6.38 19.67
C ILE A 138 7.02 -6.45 18.79
N GLY A 139 7.92 -7.41 19.04
CA GLY A 139 9.22 -7.47 18.36
C GLY A 139 9.18 -8.05 16.94
N VAL A 140 8.57 -9.22 16.76
CA VAL A 140 8.56 -9.94 15.48
C VAL A 140 7.65 -9.27 14.46
N SER A 141 6.47 -8.82 14.91
CA SER A 141 5.51 -8.10 14.07
C SER A 141 6.05 -6.75 13.57
N ALA A 142 6.81 -6.03 14.40
CA ALA A 142 7.42 -4.76 14.02
C ALA A 142 8.55 -4.92 12.99
N ILE A 143 9.39 -5.95 13.11
CA ILE A 143 10.47 -6.22 12.13
C ILE A 143 9.86 -6.62 10.78
N GLN A 144 8.84 -7.49 10.78
CA GLN A 144 8.13 -7.86 9.56
C GLN A 144 7.46 -6.65 8.89
N GLN A 145 6.79 -5.81 9.68
CA GLN A 145 6.20 -4.56 9.17
C GLN A 145 7.27 -3.63 8.59
N ALA A 146 8.45 -3.52 9.21
CA ALA A 146 9.56 -2.72 8.69
C ALA A 146 10.07 -3.22 7.34
N HIS A 147 10.22 -4.55 7.16
CA HIS A 147 10.60 -5.11 5.87
C HIS A 147 9.55 -4.82 4.78
N GLU A 148 8.25 -4.90 5.10
CA GLU A 148 7.20 -4.56 4.14
C GLU A 148 7.18 -3.06 3.81
N ILE A 149 7.42 -2.18 4.80
CA ILE A 149 7.61 -0.74 4.57
C ILE A 149 8.79 -0.48 3.62
N GLU A 150 9.93 -1.12 3.87
CA GLU A 150 11.12 -0.99 3.02
C GLU A 150 10.83 -1.46 1.59
N ASN A 151 10.21 -2.64 1.43
CA ASN A 151 9.82 -3.19 0.14
C ASN A 151 8.90 -2.24 -0.63
N VAL A 152 7.93 -1.64 0.06
CA VAL A 152 7.00 -0.66 -0.52
C VAL A 152 7.74 0.60 -0.96
N LEU A 153 8.56 1.19 -0.09
CA LEU A 153 9.33 2.39 -0.44
C LEU A 153 10.23 2.14 -1.65
N ARG A 154 10.94 1.01 -1.66
CA ARG A 154 11.81 0.62 -2.78
C ARG A 154 11.02 0.44 -4.07
N THR A 155 9.85 -0.20 -4.00
CA THR A 155 8.97 -0.40 -5.15
C THR A 155 8.41 0.91 -5.70
N VAL A 156 7.97 1.81 -4.80
CA VAL A 156 7.41 3.11 -5.18
C VAL A 156 8.48 3.99 -5.83
N VAL A 157 9.69 4.05 -5.25
CA VAL A 157 10.82 4.80 -5.82
C VAL A 157 11.23 4.20 -7.18
N HIS A 158 11.33 2.88 -7.28
CA HIS A 158 11.63 2.22 -8.55
C HIS A 158 10.58 2.52 -9.63
N SER A 159 9.30 2.47 -9.27
CA SER A 159 8.19 2.79 -10.17
C SER A 159 8.24 4.25 -10.65
N LEU A 160 8.61 5.18 -9.75
CA LEU A 160 8.75 6.60 -10.07
C LEU A 160 9.89 6.85 -11.08
N LEU A 161 11.05 6.24 -10.85
CA LEU A 161 12.23 6.42 -11.71
C LEU A 161 12.04 5.84 -13.11
N ASN A 162 11.25 4.77 -13.23
CA ASN A 162 11.00 4.07 -14.49
C ASN A 162 9.64 4.39 -15.11
N CYS A 163 8.92 5.39 -14.60
CA CYS A 163 7.60 5.77 -15.06
C CYS A 163 7.57 6.23 -16.54
N ASP A 164 6.51 5.88 -17.28
CA ASP A 164 6.27 6.43 -18.62
C ASP A 164 6.01 7.95 -18.57
N GLY A 165 6.61 8.68 -19.50
CA GLY A 165 6.54 10.15 -19.53
C GLY A 165 5.11 10.69 -19.60
N LYS A 166 4.17 9.90 -20.13
CA LYS A 166 2.74 10.26 -20.28
C LYS A 166 1.99 10.43 -18.97
N HIS A 167 2.41 9.75 -17.89
CA HIS A 167 1.74 9.80 -16.59
C HIS A 167 2.60 10.49 -15.51
N LYS A 168 3.76 11.01 -15.92
CA LYS A 168 4.75 11.61 -15.03
C LYS A 168 4.16 12.74 -14.19
N ASP A 169 3.36 13.61 -14.82
CA ASP A 169 2.77 14.79 -14.16
C ASP A 169 1.73 14.44 -13.08
N ILE A 170 1.18 13.23 -13.11
CA ILE A 170 0.22 12.74 -12.10
C ILE A 170 0.95 11.90 -11.04
N ILE A 171 1.86 11.03 -11.49
CA ILE A 171 2.58 10.09 -10.62
C ILE A 171 3.56 10.81 -9.70
N TRP A 172 4.28 11.81 -10.20
CA TRP A 172 5.28 12.53 -9.39
C TRP A 172 4.66 13.25 -8.20
N PRO A 173 3.61 14.08 -8.36
CA PRO A 173 2.96 14.71 -7.22
C PRO A 173 2.36 13.69 -6.24
N ALA A 174 1.75 12.61 -6.74
CA ALA A 174 1.15 11.57 -5.90
C ALA A 174 2.21 10.84 -5.05
N VAL A 175 3.33 10.44 -5.67
CA VAL A 175 4.43 9.77 -4.98
C VAL A 175 5.14 10.72 -4.01
N LEU A 176 5.38 11.97 -4.39
CA LEU A 176 5.98 12.96 -3.49
C LEU A 176 5.08 13.21 -2.27
N LYS A 177 3.76 13.35 -2.48
CA LYS A 177 2.78 13.49 -1.40
C LYS A 177 2.77 12.24 -0.50
N PHE A 178 2.85 11.05 -1.08
CA PHE A 178 2.97 9.80 -0.35
C PHE A 178 4.24 9.73 0.50
N LEU A 179 5.41 10.03 -0.06
CA LEU A 179 6.69 10.00 0.64
C LEU A 179 6.72 11.03 1.78
N LEU A 180 6.26 12.25 1.54
CA LEU A 180 6.14 13.27 2.58
C LEU A 180 5.22 12.81 3.71
N ASN A 181 4.10 12.16 3.39
CA ASN A 181 3.22 11.61 4.40
C ASN A 181 3.85 10.45 5.17
N ALA A 182 4.51 9.54 4.47
CA ALA A 182 5.20 8.41 5.08
C ALA A 182 6.27 8.92 6.06
N THR A 183 7.04 9.94 5.67
CA THR A 183 8.00 10.61 6.55
C THR A 183 7.30 11.25 7.74
N ASP A 184 6.21 12.00 7.55
CA ASP A 184 5.44 12.57 8.67
C ASP A 184 4.93 11.50 9.66
N LEU A 185 4.36 10.40 9.15
CA LEU A 185 3.90 9.27 9.97
C LEU A 185 5.04 8.60 10.74
N LEU A 186 6.19 8.38 10.10
CA LEU A 186 7.39 7.83 10.73
C LEU A 186 7.97 8.78 11.80
N LEU A 187 8.06 10.08 11.48
CA LEU A 187 8.64 11.12 12.33
C LEU A 187 7.74 11.47 13.52
N SER A 188 6.41 11.37 13.38
CA SER A 188 5.42 11.71 14.42
C SER A 188 5.47 10.81 15.66
N GLY A 189 6.45 9.90 15.75
CA GLY A 189 6.72 9.08 16.93
C GLY A 189 5.79 7.89 17.09
N GLN A 190 4.95 7.59 16.08
CA GLN A 190 4.11 6.40 16.11
C GLN A 190 4.89 5.10 15.83
N THR A 191 6.13 5.15 15.33
CA THR A 191 6.96 3.97 15.02
C THR A 191 8.24 3.89 15.87
N CYS A 192 8.38 2.81 16.65
CA CYS A 192 9.49 2.52 17.59
C CYS A 192 10.85 2.28 16.92
N VAL A 193 11.95 2.51 17.66
CA VAL A 193 13.33 1.91 17.74
C VAL A 193 14.07 1.44 16.47
N GLY A 194 13.39 1.08 15.38
CA GLY A 194 13.97 0.75 14.06
C GLY A 194 14.45 1.96 13.25
N TRP A 195 14.46 3.15 13.85
CA TRP A 195 15.02 4.36 13.24
C TRP A 195 16.45 4.18 12.74
N LEU A 196 17.24 3.32 13.38
CA LEU A 196 18.61 3.06 12.93
C LEU A 196 18.66 2.44 11.52
N TYR A 197 17.76 1.50 11.21
CA TYR A 197 17.76 0.79 9.93
C TYR A 197 17.18 1.62 8.78
N ILE A 198 16.14 2.43 9.03
CA ILE A 198 15.55 3.31 8.01
C ILE A 198 16.47 4.51 7.74
N VAL A 199 17.15 5.05 8.76
CA VAL A 199 18.12 6.14 8.58
C VAL A 199 19.35 5.65 7.82
N GLU A 200 19.83 4.42 8.05
CA GLU A 200 20.88 3.79 7.22
C GLU A 200 20.45 3.70 5.75
N PHE A 201 19.22 3.29 5.46
CA PHE A 201 18.71 3.22 4.08
C PHE A 201 18.61 4.60 3.40
N CYS A 202 18.16 5.63 4.12
CA CYS A 202 18.16 7.01 3.60
C CYS A 202 19.58 7.56 3.36
N LEU A 203 20.58 7.07 4.09
CA LEU A 203 22.00 7.41 3.89
C LEU A 203 22.63 6.64 2.72
N GLU A 204 22.18 5.42 2.43
CA GLU A 204 22.69 4.63 1.29
C GLU A 204 22.14 5.05 -0.08
N ILE A 205 21.02 5.80 -0.12
CA ILE A 205 20.40 6.31 -1.35
C ILE A 205 20.90 7.72 -1.74
N GLY A 206 21.61 8.42 -0.85
CA GLY A 206 22.25 9.72 -1.13
C GLY A 206 23.64 9.58 -1.74
#